data_AF-A0A291IRI7-F1
#
_entry.id   AF-A0A291IRI7-F1
#
_cell.length_a   1.000
_cell.length_b   1.000
_cell.length_c   1.000
_cell.angle_alpha   90.00
_cell.angle_beta   90.00
_cell.angle_gamma   90.00
#
_symmetry.space_group_name_H-M   'P 1'
#
loop_
_entity.id
_entity.type
_entity.pdbx_description
1 polymer ?
#
loop_
_entity_poly.entity_id
_entity_poly.type
_entity_poly.pdbx_seq_one_letter_code
_entity_poly.pdbx_strand_id
1 'polypeptide(L)'
;MEIDKLKNQAIVDNLIFENDIPSETVKLYDREIYHFIQNHMDCNEKLEDITSCQQKLKGYKESLEYDNNRFYQKVVPCEHTLYLEEKAKFQSKFLVCDFNPLNFKNGLYKDNEQNLKFFLLNDYDSPKKWKIIEQKVKSCEEYEMKRKIITFYMNMIDNKDQNFGIYLEGNLGIGKTTLFQFLAIDAVKNHNKTVAFISVSNLMNQIKGTFGTTNSEYRDLMNNLQKADILFLDDIGGEPASAWLRDDILFSILNYRMDHHKPTFFTSNFSIDALKKSYLTQIGKNFSGSKQDNFIKNERFFERINTLSKELKLSGDNHRIK
;
A
#
# COMPACT_ATOMS: atom_id res chain seq x y z
N MET A 1 -39.15 -2.13 -8.44
CA MET A 1 -39.78 -2.23 -9.78
C MET A 1 -40.09 -0.86 -10.40
N GLU A 2 -40.81 0.06 -9.74
CA GLU A 2 -40.97 1.44 -10.28
C GLU A 2 -39.72 2.32 -10.10
N ILE A 3 -39.05 2.22 -8.94
CA ILE A 3 -37.82 3.00 -8.65
C ILE A 3 -36.69 2.63 -9.61
N ASP A 4 -36.49 1.35 -9.90
CA ASP A 4 -35.43 0.89 -10.81
C ASP A 4 -35.71 1.31 -12.26
N LYS A 5 -36.98 1.30 -12.68
CA LYS A 5 -37.39 1.83 -13.99
C LYS A 5 -37.10 3.33 -14.10
N LEU A 6 -37.40 4.12 -13.07
CA LEU A 6 -37.10 5.56 -13.05
C LEU A 6 -35.58 5.82 -13.08
N LYS A 7 -34.78 5.00 -12.39
CA LYS A 7 -33.31 5.08 -12.48
C LYS A 7 -32.80 4.75 -13.87
N ASN A 8 -33.28 3.66 -14.47
CA ASN A 8 -32.89 3.25 -15.81
C ASN A 8 -33.32 4.27 -16.88
N GLN A 9 -34.48 4.92 -16.67
CA GLN A 9 -34.93 6.03 -17.50
C GLN A 9 -33.96 7.22 -17.42
N ALA A 10 -33.51 7.57 -16.21
CA ALA A 10 -32.52 8.63 -16.03
C ALA A 10 -31.18 8.33 -16.73
N ILE A 11 -30.76 7.07 -16.81
CA ILE A 11 -29.56 6.65 -17.56
C ILE A 11 -29.73 6.97 -19.05
N VAL A 12 -30.89 6.63 -19.62
CA VAL A 12 -31.21 6.89 -21.03
C VAL A 12 -31.32 8.40 -21.29
N ASP A 13 -31.99 9.13 -20.40
CA ASP A 13 -32.16 10.59 -20.51
C ASP A 13 -30.80 11.31 -20.48
N ASN A 14 -29.88 10.87 -19.60
CA ASN A 14 -28.51 11.37 -19.56
C ASN A 14 -27.75 11.06 -20.86
N LEU A 15 -27.86 9.84 -21.39
CA LEU A 15 -27.21 9.45 -22.65
C LEU A 15 -27.71 10.30 -23.84
N ILE A 16 -29.02 10.57 -23.90
CA ILE A 16 -29.65 11.44 -24.91
C ILE A 16 -29.12 12.86 -24.80
N PHE A 17 -29.04 13.40 -23.58
CA PHE A 17 -28.56 14.74 -23.32
C PHE A 17 -27.06 14.90 -23.64
N GLU A 18 -26.21 13.97 -23.19
CA GLU A 18 -24.76 14.05 -23.40
C GLU A 18 -24.33 13.94 -24.88
N ASN A 19 -25.14 13.29 -25.71
CA ASN A 19 -24.83 13.06 -27.13
C ASN A 19 -25.70 13.90 -28.08
N ASP A 20 -26.47 14.87 -27.57
CA ASP A 20 -27.40 15.71 -28.33
C ASP A 20 -28.29 14.89 -29.31
N ILE A 21 -28.84 13.77 -28.83
CA ILE A 21 -29.53 12.81 -29.70
C ILE A 21 -30.89 13.38 -30.15
N PRO A 22 -31.18 13.46 -31.48
CA PRO A 22 -32.46 13.96 -31.97
C PRO A 22 -33.66 13.11 -31.52
N SER A 23 -34.77 13.76 -31.19
CA SER A 23 -36.01 13.09 -30.78
C SER A 23 -36.57 12.09 -31.81
N GLU A 24 -36.30 12.32 -33.10
CA GLU A 24 -36.66 11.43 -34.20
C GLU A 24 -35.89 10.11 -34.12
N THR A 25 -34.60 10.17 -33.79
CA THR A 25 -33.73 9.00 -33.60
C THR A 25 -34.17 8.21 -32.38
N VAL A 26 -34.50 8.88 -31.27
CA VAL A 26 -35.02 8.21 -30.06
C VAL A 26 -36.30 7.44 -30.38
N LYS A 27 -37.24 8.04 -31.12
CA LYS A 27 -38.49 7.37 -31.55
C LYS A 27 -38.22 6.18 -32.47
N LEU A 28 -37.21 6.26 -33.33
CA LEU A 28 -36.85 5.17 -34.25
C LEU A 28 -36.40 3.92 -33.50
N TYR A 29 -35.73 4.09 -32.36
CA TYR A 29 -35.18 3.00 -31.53
C TYR A 29 -35.93 2.81 -30.19
N ASP A 30 -37.19 3.25 -30.11
CA ASP A 30 -37.99 3.22 -28.87
C ASP A 30 -38.12 1.80 -28.30
N ARG A 31 -38.21 0.77 -29.15
CA ARG A 31 -38.30 -0.63 -28.72
C ARG A 31 -37.01 -1.11 -28.06
N GLU A 32 -35.86 -0.79 -28.65
CA GLU A 32 -34.54 -1.16 -28.15
C GLU A 32 -34.27 -0.47 -26.82
N ILE A 33 -34.61 0.82 -26.71
CA ILE A 33 -34.52 1.60 -25.48
C ILE A 33 -35.43 1.02 -24.40
N TYR A 34 -36.69 0.71 -24.75
CA TYR A 34 -37.64 0.11 -23.81
C TYR A 34 -37.14 -1.26 -23.32
N HIS A 35 -36.64 -2.10 -24.22
CA HIS A 35 -36.08 -3.41 -23.85
C HIS A 35 -34.90 -3.27 -22.88
N PHE A 36 -34.01 -2.30 -23.11
CA PHE A 36 -32.92 -1.99 -22.19
C PHE A 36 -33.46 -1.58 -20.81
N ILE A 37 -34.40 -0.61 -20.74
CA ILE A 37 -34.95 -0.13 -19.46
C ILE A 37 -35.59 -1.26 -18.64
N GLN A 38 -36.26 -2.22 -19.29
CA GLN A 38 -36.90 -3.35 -18.60
C GLN A 38 -35.89 -4.39 -18.07
N ASN A 39 -34.74 -4.55 -18.72
CA ASN A 39 -33.79 -5.62 -18.41
C ASN A 39 -32.55 -5.14 -17.68
N HIS A 40 -32.25 -3.85 -17.71
CA HIS A 40 -31.08 -3.27 -17.06
C HIS A 40 -31.23 -3.32 -15.53
N MET A 41 -30.14 -3.71 -14.88
CA MET A 41 -30.02 -3.78 -13.43
C MET A 41 -28.65 -3.22 -13.06
N ASP A 42 -28.59 -2.33 -12.06
CA ASP A 42 -27.32 -1.82 -11.54
C ASP A 42 -26.81 -2.67 -10.38
N CYS A 43 -25.49 -2.79 -10.30
CA CYS A 43 -24.79 -3.44 -9.19
C CYS A 43 -24.27 -2.38 -8.21
N ASN A 44 -25.01 -2.15 -7.11
CA ASN A 44 -24.70 -1.06 -6.18
C ASN A 44 -23.91 -1.50 -4.93
N GLU A 45 -23.88 -2.80 -4.63
CA GLU A 45 -23.18 -3.32 -3.47
C GLU A 45 -21.74 -3.73 -3.82
N LYS A 46 -20.85 -3.76 -2.83
CA LYS A 46 -19.50 -4.32 -3.01
C LYS A 46 -19.54 -5.78 -2.64
N LEU A 47 -19.32 -6.65 -3.63
CA LEU A 47 -19.25 -8.09 -3.40
C LEU A 47 -17.80 -8.54 -3.26
N GLU A 48 -17.58 -9.55 -2.41
CA GLU A 48 -16.30 -10.25 -2.33
C GLU A 48 -16.14 -11.34 -3.38
N ASP A 49 -17.26 -11.84 -3.90
CA ASP A 49 -17.33 -12.88 -4.92
C ASP A 49 -18.41 -12.55 -5.95
N ILE A 50 -18.07 -12.74 -7.22
CA ILE A 50 -18.95 -12.52 -8.36
C ILE A 50 -20.11 -13.52 -8.41
N THR A 51 -20.01 -14.65 -7.69
CA THR A 51 -21.07 -15.67 -7.64
C THR A 51 -22.40 -15.13 -7.07
N SER A 52 -22.34 -14.09 -6.23
CA SER A 52 -23.50 -13.42 -5.64
C SER A 52 -24.12 -12.32 -6.53
N CYS A 53 -23.54 -12.07 -7.71
CA CYS A 53 -24.07 -11.10 -8.66
C CYS A 53 -25.42 -11.57 -9.23
N GLN A 54 -26.42 -10.68 -9.20
CA GLN A 54 -27.80 -10.96 -9.66
C GLN A 54 -28.02 -10.69 -11.15
N GLN A 55 -26.98 -10.30 -11.88
CA GLN A 55 -27.06 -10.14 -13.33
C GLN A 55 -27.35 -11.47 -14.03
N LYS A 56 -28.03 -11.41 -15.18
CA LYS A 56 -28.30 -12.60 -16.03
C LYS A 56 -27.00 -13.33 -16.39
N LEU A 57 -25.99 -12.57 -16.79
CA LEU A 57 -24.61 -13.05 -16.95
C LEU A 57 -23.79 -12.51 -15.77
N LYS A 58 -23.40 -13.38 -14.84
CA LYS A 58 -22.70 -12.96 -13.62
C LYS A 58 -21.44 -12.15 -13.96
N GLY A 59 -21.34 -10.96 -13.37
CA GLY A 59 -20.23 -10.05 -13.59
C GLY A 59 -20.34 -9.14 -14.82
N TYR A 60 -21.44 -9.21 -15.56
CA TYR A 60 -21.66 -8.38 -16.74
C TYR A 60 -23.05 -7.78 -16.72
N LYS A 61 -23.19 -6.56 -17.25
CA LYS A 61 -24.48 -5.90 -17.43
C LYS A 61 -24.68 -5.47 -18.87
N GLU A 62 -25.93 -5.37 -19.29
CA GLU A 62 -26.29 -4.73 -20.55
C GLU A 62 -26.05 -3.21 -20.41
N SER A 63 -25.42 -2.62 -21.41
CA SER A 63 -25.21 -1.17 -21.54
C SER A 63 -25.73 -0.71 -22.90
N LEU A 64 -26.36 0.45 -22.92
CA LEU A 64 -26.84 1.11 -24.13
C LEU A 64 -25.86 2.22 -24.49
N GLU A 65 -25.33 2.19 -25.71
CA GLU A 65 -24.42 3.18 -26.24
C GLU A 65 -25.00 3.77 -27.54
N TYR A 66 -24.58 4.99 -27.87
CA TYR A 66 -24.98 5.70 -29.08
C TYR A 66 -23.75 6.12 -29.88
N ASP A 67 -23.70 5.76 -31.15
CA ASP A 67 -22.62 6.10 -32.08
C ASP A 67 -23.15 6.00 -33.51
N ASN A 68 -22.59 6.80 -34.43
CA ASN A 68 -22.94 6.79 -35.86
C ASN A 68 -24.46 6.84 -36.13
N ASN A 69 -25.19 7.66 -35.36
CA ASN A 69 -26.65 7.81 -35.42
C ASN A 69 -27.46 6.53 -35.15
N ARG A 70 -26.92 5.60 -34.37
CA ARG A 70 -27.61 4.36 -33.98
C ARG A 70 -27.40 4.04 -32.50
N PHE A 71 -28.44 3.49 -31.88
CA PHE A 71 -28.30 2.84 -30.58
C PHE A 71 -27.83 1.39 -30.75
N TYR A 72 -26.97 0.94 -29.87
CA TYR A 72 -26.57 -0.46 -29.78
C TYR A 72 -26.44 -0.90 -28.33
N GLN A 73 -26.81 -2.15 -28.08
CA GLN A 73 -26.66 -2.78 -26.79
C GLN A 73 -25.36 -3.58 -26.77
N LYS A 74 -24.54 -3.35 -25.75
CA LYS A 74 -23.32 -4.12 -25.49
C LYS A 74 -23.41 -4.77 -24.12
N VAL A 75 -22.65 -5.84 -23.96
CA VAL A 75 -22.44 -6.49 -22.66
C VAL A 75 -21.09 -6.00 -22.13
N VAL A 76 -21.12 -5.30 -20.99
CA VAL A 76 -19.93 -4.73 -20.36
C VAL A 76 -19.75 -5.30 -18.95
N PRO A 77 -18.53 -5.32 -18.38
CA PRO A 77 -18.34 -5.67 -16.98
C PRO A 77 -19.23 -4.83 -16.07
N CYS A 78 -19.90 -5.46 -15.11
CA CYS A 78 -20.65 -4.71 -14.11
C CYS A 78 -19.72 -4.15 -13.02
N GLU A 79 -20.26 -3.30 -12.16
CA GLU A 79 -19.54 -2.64 -11.07
C GLU A 79 -18.84 -3.64 -10.14
N HIS A 80 -19.42 -4.82 -9.92
CA HIS A 80 -18.77 -5.87 -9.11
C HIS A 80 -17.47 -6.38 -9.75
N THR A 81 -17.48 -6.62 -11.06
CA THR A 81 -16.29 -7.07 -11.80
C THR A 81 -15.22 -6.00 -11.80
N LEU A 82 -15.58 -4.76 -12.13
CA LEU A 82 -14.66 -3.62 -12.07
C LEU A 82 -14.06 -3.45 -10.68
N TYR A 83 -14.87 -3.57 -9.63
CA TYR A 83 -14.42 -3.52 -8.24
C TYR A 83 -13.44 -4.65 -7.88
N LEU A 84 -13.73 -5.89 -8.30
CA LEU A 84 -12.86 -7.04 -8.04
C LEU A 84 -11.54 -6.95 -8.82
N GLU A 85 -11.57 -6.45 -10.06
CA GLU A 85 -10.39 -6.18 -10.86
C GLU A 85 -9.52 -5.09 -10.24
N GLU A 86 -10.11 -3.97 -9.80
CA GLU A 86 -9.40 -2.92 -9.07
C GLU A 86 -8.78 -3.44 -7.77
N LYS A 87 -9.53 -4.26 -7.03
CA LYS A 87 -9.07 -4.90 -5.78
C LYS A 87 -7.88 -5.81 -6.07
N ALA A 88 -7.96 -6.66 -7.08
CA ALA A 88 -6.88 -7.56 -7.50
C ALA A 88 -5.65 -6.78 -7.96
N LYS A 89 -5.85 -5.72 -8.77
CA LYS A 89 -4.77 -4.82 -9.22
C LYS A 89 -4.08 -4.15 -8.03
N PHE A 90 -4.85 -3.63 -7.06
CA PHE A 90 -4.32 -3.07 -5.83
C PHE A 90 -3.49 -4.09 -5.04
N GLN A 91 -3.97 -5.31 -4.87
CA GLN A 91 -3.24 -6.37 -4.16
C GLN A 91 -1.97 -6.80 -4.90
N SER A 92 -2.01 -6.90 -6.23
CA SER A 92 -0.87 -7.32 -7.06
C SER A 92 0.36 -6.40 -6.96
N LYS A 93 0.16 -5.15 -6.51
CA LYS A 93 1.23 -4.17 -6.30
C LYS A 93 2.00 -4.39 -4.99
N PHE A 94 1.47 -5.18 -4.07
CA PHE A 94 2.18 -5.64 -2.88
C PHE A 94 2.90 -6.95 -3.21
N LEU A 95 4.17 -6.86 -3.59
CA LEU A 95 4.96 -8.02 -4.04
C LEU A 95 5.25 -9.01 -2.88
N VAL A 96 5.40 -8.46 -1.67
CA VAL A 96 5.54 -9.19 -0.40
C VAL A 96 4.87 -8.33 0.67
N CYS A 97 4.02 -8.91 1.52
CA CYS A 97 3.27 -8.13 2.50
C CYS A 97 2.89 -8.95 3.73
N ASP A 98 3.45 -8.59 4.89
CA ASP A 98 3.19 -9.23 6.19
C ASP A 98 1.84 -8.83 6.82
N PHE A 99 1.04 -8.00 6.14
CA PHE A 99 -0.29 -7.58 6.59
C PHE A 99 -1.29 -7.64 5.43
N ASN A 100 -2.60 -7.68 5.75
CA ASN A 100 -3.64 -7.62 4.73
C ASN A 100 -3.91 -6.15 4.34
N PRO A 101 -3.54 -5.69 3.13
CA PRO A 101 -3.71 -4.29 2.74
C PRO A 101 -5.19 -3.89 2.54
N LEU A 102 -6.10 -4.85 2.45
CA LEU A 102 -7.54 -4.61 2.33
C LEU A 102 -8.20 -4.27 3.68
N ASN A 103 -7.65 -4.78 4.78
CA ASN A 103 -8.16 -4.54 6.13
C ASN A 103 -8.12 -3.06 6.54
N PHE A 104 -7.37 -2.24 5.80
CA PHE A 104 -7.38 -0.79 5.92
C PHE A 104 -8.78 -0.16 5.80
N LYS A 105 -9.66 -0.72 4.95
CA LYS A 105 -11.00 -0.16 4.72
C LYS A 105 -12.01 -0.53 5.83
N ASN A 106 -11.75 -1.57 6.62
CA ASN A 106 -12.76 -2.22 7.47
C ASN A 106 -12.60 -1.98 8.99
N GLY A 107 -12.00 -0.88 9.41
CA GLY A 107 -12.11 -0.43 10.81
C GLY A 107 -11.25 -1.21 11.83
N LEU A 108 -10.17 -1.88 11.40
CA LEU A 108 -9.12 -2.35 12.32
C LEU A 108 -8.26 -1.21 12.90
N TYR A 109 -8.52 0.03 12.49
CA TYR A 109 -7.99 1.26 13.06
C TYR A 109 -9.08 2.14 13.66
N LYS A 110 -10.16 1.58 14.22
CA LYS A 110 -11.30 2.36 14.76
C LYS A 110 -10.91 3.36 15.85
N ASP A 111 -9.90 3.07 16.67
CA ASP A 111 -9.43 4.01 17.71
C ASP A 111 -8.52 5.12 17.17
N ASN A 112 -8.06 4.99 15.93
CA ASN A 112 -7.16 5.93 15.27
C ASN A 112 -7.71 6.46 13.94
N GLU A 113 -8.93 6.09 13.55
CA GLU A 113 -9.56 6.48 12.28
C GLU A 113 -9.81 7.99 12.24
N GLN A 114 -10.19 8.60 13.36
CA GLN A 114 -10.30 10.06 13.46
C GLN A 114 -8.95 10.77 13.37
N ASN A 115 -7.86 10.13 13.78
CA ASN A 115 -6.52 10.73 13.70
C ASN A 115 -5.86 10.48 12.34
N LEU A 116 -6.12 9.35 11.67
CA LEU A 116 -5.49 8.97 10.41
C LEU A 116 -6.30 9.28 9.14
N LYS A 117 -7.65 9.32 9.17
CA LYS A 117 -8.42 10.05 8.14
C LYS A 117 -8.09 11.55 8.18
N PHE A 118 -7.75 12.06 9.35
CA PHE A 118 -7.27 13.42 9.58
C PHE A 118 -5.84 13.65 9.05
N PHE A 119 -5.03 12.59 8.87
CA PHE A 119 -3.71 12.69 8.26
C PHE A 119 -3.70 12.63 6.73
N LEU A 120 -4.61 11.92 6.06
CA LEU A 120 -4.48 11.67 4.61
C LEU A 120 -5.76 11.77 3.77
N LEU A 121 -6.98 11.85 4.33
CA LEU A 121 -8.21 11.59 3.55
C LEU A 121 -9.26 12.71 3.49
N ASN A 122 -8.98 13.92 3.98
CA ASN A 122 -9.89 15.05 3.75
C ASN A 122 -9.18 16.18 3.01
N ASP A 123 -9.41 16.24 1.71
CA ASP A 123 -9.20 17.38 0.82
C ASP A 123 -7.76 17.91 0.73
N TYR A 124 -7.02 17.37 -0.24
CA TYR A 124 -5.79 17.96 -0.78
C TYR A 124 -6.01 19.37 -1.42
N ASP A 125 -7.19 19.98 -1.25
CA ASP A 125 -7.65 21.14 -2.03
C ASP A 125 -8.31 22.29 -1.21
N SER A 126 -8.23 22.32 0.13
CA SER A 126 -8.81 23.45 0.89
C SER A 126 -7.93 24.02 2.02
N PRO A 127 -7.09 25.04 1.73
CA PRO A 127 -6.30 25.79 2.72
C PRO A 127 -7.11 26.42 3.87
N LYS A 128 -8.43 26.58 3.70
CA LYS A 128 -9.31 27.26 4.67
C LYS A 128 -9.72 26.41 5.87
N LYS A 129 -9.71 25.07 5.79
CA LYS A 129 -10.04 24.18 6.92
C LYS A 129 -8.89 24.03 7.92
N TRP A 130 -7.64 24.30 7.50
CA TRP A 130 -6.43 24.17 8.32
C TRP A 130 -6.41 25.10 9.54
N LYS A 131 -7.00 26.31 9.42
CA LYS A 131 -7.02 27.33 10.49
C LYS A 131 -7.79 26.91 11.75
N ILE A 132 -8.76 25.99 11.63
CA ILE A 132 -9.60 25.54 12.76
C ILE A 132 -8.87 24.45 13.58
N ILE A 133 -7.95 23.71 12.95
CA ILE A 133 -7.22 22.59 13.55
C ILE A 133 -6.04 23.05 14.40
N GLU A 134 -5.32 24.11 13.98
CA GLU A 134 -4.24 24.72 14.76
C GLU A 134 -4.68 25.15 16.17
N GLN A 135 -5.97 25.44 16.37
CA GLN A 135 -6.48 25.91 17.65
C GLN A 135 -6.80 24.78 18.66
N LYS A 136 -6.93 23.51 18.21
CA LYS A 136 -7.32 22.38 19.08
C LYS A 136 -6.22 21.34 19.32
N VAL A 137 -5.24 21.19 18.42
CA VAL A 137 -4.13 20.24 18.60
C VAL A 137 -2.93 20.98 19.16
N LYS A 138 -2.95 21.25 20.46
CA LYS A 138 -1.81 21.83 21.18
C LYS A 138 -0.69 20.78 21.32
N SER A 139 0.47 21.10 20.73
CA SER A 139 1.82 20.77 21.21
C SER A 139 2.06 19.34 21.73
N CYS A 140 2.05 18.34 20.86
CA CYS A 140 2.60 17.02 21.17
C CYS A 140 3.73 16.71 20.20
N GLU A 141 4.94 16.49 20.73
CA GLU A 141 6.17 16.16 19.99
C GLU A 141 5.96 15.00 19.00
N GLU A 142 5.09 14.04 19.37
CA GLU A 142 4.69 12.92 18.54
C GLU A 142 4.01 13.35 17.22
N TYR A 143 3.12 14.35 17.27
CA TYR A 143 2.38 14.83 16.10
C TYR A 143 3.30 15.55 15.11
N GLU A 144 4.21 16.38 15.62
CA GLU A 144 5.21 17.05 14.81
C GLU A 144 6.14 16.05 14.12
N MET A 145 6.55 15.00 14.83
CA MET A 145 7.37 13.94 14.25
C MET A 145 6.64 13.17 13.15
N LYS A 146 5.37 12.79 13.37
CA LYS A 146 4.53 12.15 12.35
C LYS A 146 4.36 13.03 11.11
N ARG A 147 4.12 14.34 11.27
CA ARG A 147 4.07 15.29 10.14
C ARG A 147 5.39 15.35 9.39
N LYS A 148 6.52 15.37 10.10
CA LYS A 148 7.86 15.38 9.50
C LYS A 148 8.10 14.12 8.66
N ILE A 149 7.69 12.95 9.16
CA ILE A 149 7.78 11.68 8.44
C ILE A 149 6.91 11.71 7.17
N ILE A 150 5.65 12.15 7.27
CA ILE A 150 4.76 12.24 6.11
C ILE A 150 5.30 13.24 5.08
N THR A 151 5.77 14.40 5.52
CA THR A 151 6.35 15.42 4.63
C THR A 151 7.59 14.88 3.91
N PHE A 152 8.45 14.16 4.62
CA PHE A 152 9.60 13.50 4.03
C PHE A 152 9.17 12.47 2.97
N TYR A 153 8.18 11.64 3.29
CA TYR A 153 7.66 10.63 2.37
C TYR A 153 7.06 11.26 1.11
N MET A 154 6.27 12.33 1.23
CA MET A 154 5.69 13.04 0.08
C MET A 154 6.79 13.63 -0.80
N ASN A 155 7.77 14.28 -0.19
CA ASN A 155 8.91 14.81 -0.93
C ASN A 155 9.72 13.72 -1.64
N MET A 156 9.87 12.54 -1.04
CA MET A 156 10.55 11.39 -1.66
C MET A 156 9.76 10.82 -2.83
N ILE A 157 8.44 10.75 -2.72
CA ILE A 157 7.60 10.25 -3.82
C ILE A 157 7.59 11.20 -5.02
N ASP A 158 7.56 12.52 -4.76
CA ASP A 158 7.46 13.54 -5.80
C ASP A 158 8.83 13.87 -6.43
N ASN A 159 9.92 13.84 -5.65
CA ASN A 159 11.26 14.18 -6.13
C ASN A 159 12.08 12.93 -6.47
N LYS A 160 12.47 12.80 -7.74
CA LYS A 160 13.36 11.73 -8.23
C LYS A 160 14.79 11.78 -7.64
N ASP A 161 15.17 12.86 -6.97
CA ASP A 161 16.51 13.04 -6.41
C ASP A 161 16.60 12.58 -4.94
N GLN A 162 15.46 12.38 -4.24
CA GLN A 162 15.43 11.82 -2.90
C GLN A 162 15.14 10.32 -2.95
N ASN A 163 16.19 9.51 -3.09
CA ASN A 163 16.07 8.06 -3.27
C ASN A 163 16.34 7.24 -2.00
N PHE A 164 16.20 7.87 -0.83
CA PHE A 164 16.41 7.25 0.47
C PHE A 164 15.13 7.33 1.32
N GLY A 165 14.93 6.33 2.19
CA GLY A 165 13.78 6.24 3.08
C GLY A 165 14.08 6.74 4.50
N ILE A 166 13.37 6.19 5.48
CA ILE A 166 13.49 6.53 6.89
C ILE A 166 13.86 5.30 7.69
N TYR A 167 14.83 5.44 8.59
CA TYR A 167 15.03 4.52 9.71
C TYR A 167 14.29 5.10 10.91
N LEU A 168 13.21 4.45 11.32
CA LEU A 168 12.33 4.90 12.39
C LEU A 168 12.65 4.14 13.68
N GLU A 169 13.37 4.80 14.57
CA GLU A 169 13.61 4.34 15.93
C GLU A 169 12.41 4.69 16.82
N GLY A 170 12.11 3.84 17.80
CA GLY A 170 11.34 4.25 18.98
C GLY A 170 10.91 3.06 19.84
N ASN A 171 10.21 3.32 20.94
CA ASN A 171 9.78 2.27 21.85
C ASN A 171 8.75 1.29 21.24
N LEU A 172 8.57 0.14 21.89
CA LEU A 172 7.56 -0.84 21.51
C LEU A 172 6.14 -0.25 21.64
N GLY A 173 5.29 -0.51 20.64
CA GLY A 173 3.86 -0.20 20.71
C GLY A 173 3.46 1.26 20.47
N ILE A 174 4.41 2.13 20.10
CA ILE A 174 4.12 3.54 19.74
C ILE A 174 3.60 3.74 18.30
N GLY A 175 3.36 2.66 17.55
CA GLY A 175 2.76 2.72 16.21
C GLY A 175 3.71 2.89 15.02
N LYS A 176 5.01 2.55 15.14
CA LYS A 176 5.99 2.60 14.03
C LYS A 176 5.56 1.78 12.80
N THR A 177 5.36 0.47 13.00
CA THR A 177 4.88 -0.48 11.98
C THR A 177 3.59 0.02 11.34
N THR A 178 2.66 0.46 12.18
CA THR A 178 1.37 1.00 11.76
C THR A 178 1.55 2.19 10.83
N LEU A 179 2.36 3.19 11.19
CA LEU A 179 2.67 4.34 10.35
C LEU A 179 3.23 3.91 8.98
N PHE A 180 4.12 2.93 8.94
CA PHE A 180 4.68 2.45 7.67
C PHE A 180 3.70 1.61 6.84
N GLN A 181 2.77 0.87 7.47
CA GLN A 181 1.66 0.22 6.76
C GLN A 181 0.76 1.26 6.07
N PHE A 182 0.52 2.41 6.73
CA PHE A 182 -0.19 3.53 6.12
C PHE A 182 0.55 4.06 4.88
N LEU A 183 1.84 4.34 4.98
CA LEU A 183 2.65 4.82 3.85
C LEU A 183 2.72 3.79 2.71
N ALA A 184 2.84 2.51 3.03
CA ALA A 184 2.82 1.43 2.04
C ALA A 184 1.51 1.39 1.24
N ILE A 185 0.37 1.55 1.93
CA ILE A 185 -0.95 1.59 1.28
C ILE A 185 -1.11 2.84 0.42
N ASP A 186 -0.68 3.99 0.92
CA ASP A 186 -0.73 5.25 0.19
C ASP A 186 0.11 5.18 -1.10
N ALA A 187 1.34 4.63 -1.04
CA ALA A 187 2.22 4.49 -2.18
C ALA A 187 1.59 3.66 -3.32
N VAL A 188 0.84 2.62 -2.97
CA VAL A 188 0.13 1.80 -3.97
C VAL A 188 -1.11 2.53 -4.49
N LYS A 189 -1.98 3.05 -3.59
CA LYS A 189 -3.28 3.61 -3.98
C LYS A 189 -3.16 4.92 -4.74
N ASN A 190 -2.32 5.82 -4.25
CA ASN A 190 -2.27 7.21 -4.71
C ASN A 190 -1.11 7.46 -5.68
N HIS A 191 -0.07 6.63 -5.61
CA HIS A 191 1.16 6.81 -6.40
C HIS A 191 1.51 5.63 -7.32
N ASN A 192 0.66 4.59 -7.38
CA ASN A 192 0.79 3.42 -8.26
C ASN A 192 2.16 2.70 -8.17
N LYS A 193 2.82 2.80 -7.01
CA LYS A 193 4.11 2.15 -6.74
C LYS A 193 3.92 0.67 -6.40
N THR A 194 4.94 -0.14 -6.69
CA THR A 194 5.06 -1.49 -6.13
C THR A 194 5.70 -1.43 -4.75
N VAL A 195 5.20 -2.23 -3.82
CA VAL A 195 5.65 -2.23 -2.42
C VAL A 195 6.02 -3.64 -1.98
N ALA A 196 7.12 -3.76 -1.24
CA ALA A 196 7.41 -4.91 -0.41
C ALA A 196 7.42 -4.48 1.06
N PHE A 197 6.67 -5.18 1.91
CA PHE A 197 6.58 -4.93 3.34
C PHE A 197 6.78 -6.24 4.08
N ILE A 198 7.89 -6.38 4.79
CA ILE A 198 8.22 -7.61 5.52
C ILE A 198 8.95 -7.29 6.81
N SER A 199 8.61 -8.00 7.88
CA SER A 199 9.40 -7.99 9.11
C SER A 199 10.67 -8.81 8.94
N VAL A 200 11.79 -8.36 9.52
CA VAL A 200 13.08 -9.06 9.35
C VAL A 200 13.02 -10.49 9.92
N SER A 201 12.25 -10.69 11.00
CA SER A 201 11.97 -12.03 11.53
C SER A 201 11.19 -12.91 10.56
N ASN A 202 10.15 -12.40 9.89
CA ASN A 202 9.41 -13.18 8.91
C ASN A 202 10.24 -13.46 7.65
N LEU A 203 11.06 -12.50 7.20
CA LEU A 203 12.01 -12.71 6.10
C LEU A 203 12.93 -13.89 6.39
N MET A 204 13.51 -13.95 7.59
CA MET A 204 14.35 -15.06 8.01
C MET A 204 13.59 -16.40 7.96
N ASN A 205 12.34 -16.43 8.43
CA ASN A 205 11.52 -17.64 8.42
C ASN A 205 11.13 -18.09 7.01
N GLN A 206 10.73 -17.17 6.13
CA GLN A 206 10.40 -17.48 4.74
C GLN A 206 11.61 -18.07 4.01
N ILE A 207 12.79 -17.46 4.16
CA ILE A 207 13.99 -17.99 3.50
C ILE A 207 14.36 -19.36 4.06
N LYS A 208 14.28 -19.58 5.37
CA LYS A 208 14.49 -20.92 5.94
C LYS A 208 13.49 -21.94 5.40
N GLY A 209 12.24 -21.52 5.17
CA GLY A 209 11.20 -22.35 4.55
C GLY A 209 11.53 -22.78 3.12
N THR A 210 12.32 -21.98 2.38
CA THR A 210 12.79 -22.34 1.03
C THR A 210 13.95 -23.35 1.04
N PHE A 211 14.51 -23.71 2.19
CA PHE A 211 15.59 -24.70 2.26
C PHE A 211 15.05 -26.08 1.88
N GLY A 212 15.56 -26.63 0.76
CA GLY A 212 15.11 -27.90 0.22
C GLY A 212 13.90 -27.81 -0.72
N THR A 213 13.39 -26.61 -1.02
CA THR A 213 12.39 -26.39 -2.08
C THR A 213 13.10 -26.01 -3.40
N THR A 214 12.32 -25.74 -4.46
CA THR A 214 12.88 -25.30 -5.74
C THR A 214 13.53 -23.92 -5.59
N ASN A 215 14.73 -23.75 -6.15
CA ASN A 215 15.49 -22.49 -6.15
C ASN A 215 14.71 -21.25 -6.68
N SER A 216 13.55 -21.43 -7.31
CA SER A 216 12.69 -20.34 -7.80
C SER A 216 12.10 -19.50 -6.67
N GLU A 217 11.56 -20.10 -5.60
CA GLU A 217 10.85 -19.37 -4.53
C GLU A 217 11.76 -18.37 -3.81
N TYR A 218 12.98 -18.81 -3.48
CA TYR A 218 14.01 -17.95 -2.92
C TYR A 218 14.36 -16.79 -3.86
N ARG A 219 14.55 -17.09 -5.16
CA ARG A 219 14.88 -16.07 -6.16
C ARG A 219 13.76 -15.07 -6.34
N ASP A 220 12.50 -15.51 -6.33
CA ASP A 220 11.34 -14.65 -6.48
C ASP A 220 11.17 -13.74 -5.26
N LEU A 221 11.33 -14.27 -4.05
CA LEU A 221 11.34 -13.46 -2.82
C LEU A 221 12.44 -12.39 -2.86
N MET A 222 13.68 -12.78 -3.16
CA MET A 222 14.80 -11.83 -3.26
C MET A 222 14.58 -10.79 -4.36
N ASN A 223 14.08 -11.21 -5.54
CA ASN A 223 13.73 -10.30 -6.64
C ASN A 223 12.67 -9.29 -6.21
N ASN A 224 11.61 -9.73 -5.52
CA ASN A 224 10.54 -8.84 -5.07
C ASN A 224 11.05 -7.80 -4.07
N LEU A 225 11.89 -8.19 -3.11
CA LEU A 225 12.49 -7.28 -2.12
C LEU A 225 13.48 -6.28 -2.76
N GLN A 226 14.27 -6.74 -3.72
CA GLN A 226 15.24 -5.91 -4.44
C GLN A 226 14.56 -4.94 -5.41
N LYS A 227 13.54 -5.39 -6.16
CA LYS A 227 12.99 -4.64 -7.29
C LYS A 227 11.75 -3.81 -6.97
N ALA A 228 11.03 -4.08 -5.87
CA ALA A 228 9.93 -3.23 -5.43
C ALA A 228 10.34 -1.75 -5.41
N ASP A 229 9.45 -0.86 -5.83
CA ASP A 229 9.72 0.57 -5.85
C ASP A 229 10.04 1.07 -4.43
N ILE A 230 9.27 0.61 -3.44
CA ILE A 230 9.51 0.93 -2.03
C ILE A 230 9.57 -0.36 -1.22
N LEU A 231 10.59 -0.49 -0.37
CA LEU A 231 10.76 -1.59 0.58
C LEU A 231 10.62 -1.07 2.01
N PHE A 232 9.81 -1.76 2.80
CA PHE A 232 9.68 -1.58 4.24
C PHE A 232 10.19 -2.85 4.94
N LEU A 233 11.27 -2.70 5.71
CA LEU A 233 11.83 -3.71 6.59
C LEU A 233 11.40 -3.40 8.02
N ASP A 234 10.43 -4.15 8.52
CA ASP A 234 9.83 -3.92 9.84
C ASP A 234 10.60 -4.67 10.95
N ASP A 235 10.71 -4.02 12.11
CA ASP A 235 11.27 -4.53 13.36
C ASP A 235 12.69 -5.13 13.23
N ILE A 236 13.59 -4.43 12.54
CA ILE A 236 15.00 -4.85 12.43
C ILE A 236 15.67 -4.81 13.81
N GLY A 237 16.32 -5.90 14.18
CA GLY A 237 16.90 -6.12 15.51
C GLY A 237 15.99 -6.84 16.50
N GLY A 238 14.75 -7.17 16.11
CA GLY A 238 13.90 -8.10 16.87
C GLY A 238 14.26 -9.57 16.65
N GLU A 239 14.93 -9.87 15.55
CA GLU A 239 15.43 -11.19 15.19
C GLU A 239 16.79 -11.52 15.85
N PRO A 240 17.11 -12.82 16.02
CA PRO A 240 18.46 -13.23 16.38
C PRO A 240 19.43 -12.89 15.25
N ALA A 241 20.42 -12.03 15.54
CA ALA A 241 21.40 -11.64 14.55
C ALA A 241 22.30 -12.83 14.18
N SER A 242 22.46 -13.07 12.88
CA SER A 242 23.36 -14.11 12.34
C SER A 242 24.19 -13.56 11.18
N ALA A 243 25.40 -14.08 11.02
CA ALA A 243 26.28 -13.66 9.92
C ALA A 243 25.63 -13.90 8.55
N TRP A 244 24.96 -15.05 8.37
CA TRP A 244 24.24 -15.38 7.14
C TRP A 244 23.10 -14.40 6.82
N LEU A 245 22.24 -14.08 7.79
CA LEU A 245 21.14 -13.14 7.56
C LEU A 245 21.68 -11.73 7.22
N ARG A 246 22.70 -11.26 7.94
CA ARG A 246 23.30 -9.94 7.71
C ARG A 246 24.04 -9.88 6.37
N ASP A 247 24.98 -10.80 6.14
CA ASP A 247 25.96 -10.73 5.04
C ASP A 247 25.39 -11.22 3.71
N ASP A 248 24.56 -12.26 3.72
CA ASP A 248 24.14 -12.92 2.48
C ASP A 248 22.76 -12.44 2.03
N ILE A 249 21.85 -12.20 2.99
CA ILE A 249 20.47 -11.80 2.70
C ILE A 249 20.31 -10.29 2.72
N LEU A 250 20.41 -9.66 3.89
CA LEU A 250 20.11 -8.24 4.05
C LEU A 250 21.10 -7.38 3.27
N PHE A 251 22.40 -7.65 3.38
CA PHE A 251 23.42 -6.89 2.63
C PHE A 251 23.22 -6.99 1.11
N SER A 252 22.82 -8.14 0.58
CA SER A 252 22.50 -8.31 -0.84
C SER A 252 21.29 -7.46 -1.26
N ILE A 253 20.22 -7.45 -0.46
CA ILE A 253 19.04 -6.61 -0.71
C ILE A 253 19.42 -5.13 -0.68
N LEU A 254 20.13 -4.69 0.37
CA LEU A 254 20.49 -3.29 0.55
C LEU A 254 21.45 -2.79 -0.53
N ASN A 255 22.45 -3.58 -0.94
CA ASN A 255 23.36 -3.19 -2.01
C ASN A 255 22.61 -2.97 -3.33
N TYR A 256 21.77 -3.92 -3.74
CA TYR A 256 20.99 -3.77 -4.97
C TYR A 256 20.17 -2.47 -4.94
N ARG A 257 19.49 -2.21 -3.82
CA ARG A 257 18.62 -1.03 -3.68
C ARG A 257 19.42 0.26 -3.65
N MET A 258 20.61 0.26 -3.07
CA MET A 258 21.52 1.41 -3.09
C MET A 258 21.99 1.72 -4.51
N ASP A 259 22.44 0.70 -5.23
CA ASP A 259 22.95 0.82 -6.61
C ASP A 259 21.85 1.28 -7.59
N HIS A 260 20.59 0.93 -7.31
CA HIS A 260 19.44 1.31 -8.14
C HIS A 260 18.62 2.46 -7.55
N HIS A 261 19.13 3.13 -6.52
CA HIS A 261 18.48 4.28 -5.89
C HIS A 261 17.01 4.01 -5.51
N LYS A 262 16.74 2.88 -4.86
CA LYS A 262 15.40 2.48 -4.42
C LYS A 262 15.19 2.78 -2.94
N PRO A 263 14.21 3.62 -2.57
CA PRO A 263 13.98 4.05 -1.19
C PRO A 263 13.67 2.85 -0.28
N THR A 264 14.31 2.81 0.89
CA THR A 264 14.17 1.72 1.85
C THR A 264 13.88 2.27 3.23
N PHE A 265 12.82 1.76 3.83
CA PHE A 265 12.32 2.15 5.14
C PHE A 265 12.59 1.05 6.15
N PHE A 266 12.97 1.43 7.36
CA PHE A 266 13.27 0.52 8.45
C PHE A 266 12.52 0.95 9.70
N THR A 267 11.96 0.02 10.46
CA THR A 267 11.53 0.30 11.84
C THR A 267 12.40 -0.50 12.80
N SER A 268 12.76 0.09 13.94
CA SER A 268 13.51 -0.62 14.98
C SER A 268 13.18 -0.09 16.38
N ASN A 269 13.40 -0.94 17.37
CA ASN A 269 13.39 -0.54 18.78
C ASN A 269 14.75 0.01 19.25
N PHE A 270 15.75 0.00 18.38
CA PHE A 270 17.11 0.46 18.65
C PHE A 270 17.51 1.57 17.69
N SER A 271 18.30 2.54 18.15
CA SER A 271 19.05 3.42 17.24
C SER A 271 20.02 2.59 16.38
N ILE A 272 20.45 3.15 15.25
CA ILE A 272 21.40 2.49 14.34
C ILE A 272 22.68 2.07 15.10
N ASP A 273 23.21 2.94 15.96
CA ASP A 273 24.40 2.66 16.77
C ASP A 273 24.18 1.54 17.80
N ALA A 274 23.02 1.51 18.45
CA ALA A 274 22.68 0.48 19.41
C ALA A 274 22.49 -0.89 18.71
N LEU A 275 21.80 -0.89 17.57
CA LEU A 275 21.62 -2.08 16.73
C LEU A 275 22.96 -2.61 16.23
N LYS A 276 23.85 -1.71 15.79
CA LYS A 276 25.20 -2.03 15.34
C LYS A 276 26.05 -2.74 16.39
N LYS A 277 26.03 -2.24 17.62
CA LYS A 277 26.69 -2.89 18.78
C LYS A 277 26.08 -4.24 19.10
N SER A 278 24.75 -4.33 19.04
CA SER A 278 23.99 -5.57 19.29
C SER A 278 24.38 -6.65 18.28
N TYR A 279 24.34 -6.35 16.99
CA TYR A 279 24.73 -7.27 15.91
C TYR A 279 26.18 -7.72 16.01
N LEU A 280 27.12 -6.80 16.27
CA LEU A 280 28.53 -7.13 16.44
C LEU A 280 28.74 -8.12 17.59
N THR A 281 28.04 -7.90 18.71
CA THR A 281 28.12 -8.73 19.91
C THR A 281 27.49 -10.11 19.69
N GLN A 282 26.27 -10.15 19.15
CA GLN A 282 25.52 -11.39 18.94
C GLN A 282 26.23 -12.30 17.94
N ILE A 283 26.66 -11.76 16.81
CA ILE A 283 27.37 -12.53 15.78
C ILE A 283 28.75 -12.93 16.30
N GLY A 284 29.46 -12.03 16.99
CA GLY A 284 30.80 -12.30 17.54
C GLY A 284 30.86 -13.45 18.54
N LYS A 285 29.75 -13.80 19.21
CA LYS A 285 29.68 -14.98 20.10
C LYS A 285 29.77 -16.32 19.34
N ASN A 286 29.26 -16.35 18.11
CA ASN A 286 29.10 -17.57 17.31
C ASN A 286 29.92 -17.55 16.01
N PHE A 287 30.82 -16.57 15.84
CA PHE A 287 31.59 -16.38 14.61
C PHE A 287 32.86 -17.23 14.64
N SER A 288 33.00 -18.14 13.68
CA SER A 288 34.17 -19.01 13.50
C SER A 288 35.35 -18.33 12.77
N GLY A 289 35.15 -17.12 12.22
CA GLY A 289 36.17 -16.34 11.51
C GLY A 289 36.87 -15.29 12.38
N SER A 290 37.69 -14.44 11.75
CA SER A 290 38.43 -13.40 12.48
C SER A 290 37.49 -12.31 13.03
N LYS A 291 37.76 -11.84 14.25
CA LYS A 291 36.99 -10.74 14.87
C LYS A 291 37.07 -9.45 14.04
N GLN A 292 38.20 -9.21 13.39
CA GLN A 292 38.43 -8.05 12.54
C GLN A 292 37.54 -8.08 11.29
N ASP A 293 37.38 -9.24 10.65
CA ASP A 293 36.53 -9.37 9.46
C ASP A 293 35.06 -9.12 9.80
N ASN A 294 34.58 -9.68 10.93
CA ASN A 294 33.22 -9.43 11.37
C ASN A 294 32.96 -7.95 11.65
N PHE A 295 33.94 -7.25 12.23
CA PHE A 295 33.85 -5.80 12.45
C PHE A 295 33.69 -5.05 11.13
N ILE A 296 34.56 -5.29 10.14
CA ILE A 296 34.51 -4.62 8.84
C ILE A 296 33.19 -4.90 8.11
N LYS A 297 32.71 -6.15 8.12
CA LYS A 297 31.42 -6.52 7.51
C LYS A 297 30.26 -5.81 8.19
N ASN A 298 30.29 -5.71 9.52
CA ASN A 298 29.28 -5.00 10.29
C ASN A 298 29.28 -3.50 9.95
N GLU A 299 30.45 -2.85 9.89
CA GLU A 299 30.58 -1.45 9.47
C GLU A 299 29.95 -1.22 8.10
N ARG A 300 30.29 -2.05 7.11
CA ARG A 300 29.74 -1.93 5.75
C ARG A 300 28.22 -2.09 5.71
N PHE A 301 27.68 -3.05 6.47
CA PHE A 301 26.25 -3.28 6.54
C PHE A 301 25.50 -2.04 7.06
N PHE A 302 25.94 -1.46 8.17
CA PHE A 302 25.30 -0.27 8.75
C PHE A 302 25.55 0.99 7.92
N GLU A 303 26.68 1.08 7.22
CA GLU A 303 26.89 2.12 6.20
C GLU A 303 25.79 2.08 5.14
N ARG A 304 25.35 0.88 4.69
CA ARG A 304 24.26 0.78 3.70
C ARG A 304 22.92 1.24 4.26
N ILE A 305 22.62 0.92 5.52
CA ILE A 305 21.41 1.43 6.20
C ILE A 305 21.45 2.95 6.26
N ASN A 306 22.58 3.54 6.65
CA ASN A 306 22.76 5.00 6.72
C ASN A 306 22.65 5.68 5.35
N THR A 307 23.15 5.06 4.28
CA THR A 307 23.02 5.61 2.92
C THR A 307 21.59 5.53 2.41
N LEU A 308 20.88 4.44 2.72
CA LEU A 308 19.53 4.19 2.24
C LEU A 308 18.44 4.88 3.05
N SER A 309 18.77 5.45 4.20
CA SER A 309 17.75 5.98 5.11
C SER A 309 18.24 7.11 5.99
N LYS A 310 17.29 7.97 6.37
CA LYS A 310 17.50 9.00 7.39
C LYS A 310 16.95 8.51 8.72
N GLU A 311 17.79 8.53 9.75
CA GLU A 311 17.38 8.18 11.12
C GLU A 311 16.45 9.25 11.70
N LEU A 312 15.28 8.83 12.18
CA LEU A 312 14.29 9.63 12.88
C LEU A 312 13.80 8.84 14.09
N LYS A 313 13.51 9.56 15.18
CA LYS A 313 13.02 8.97 16.43
C LYS A 313 11.56 9.33 16.64
N LEU A 314 10.70 8.32 16.80
CA LEU A 314 9.32 8.49 17.22
C LEU A 314 9.24 8.33 18.74
N SER A 315 8.71 9.36 19.38
CA SER A 315 8.34 9.37 20.81
C SER A 315 6.82 9.32 20.91
N GLY A 316 6.29 8.66 21.93
CA GLY A 316 4.85 8.53 22.15
C GLY A 316 4.53 7.47 23.20
N ASP A 317 3.26 7.41 23.60
CA ASP A 317 2.77 6.42 24.54
C ASP A 317 2.56 5.05 23.85
N ASN A 318 2.62 3.98 24.64
CA ASN A 318 2.34 2.65 24.12
C ASN A 318 0.83 2.49 23.89
N HIS A 319 0.43 2.27 22.64
CA HIS A 319 -0.97 2.11 22.25
C HIS A 319 -1.46 0.65 22.30
N ARG A 320 -0.61 -0.31 22.70
CA ARG A 320 -1.06 -1.69 22.94
C ARG A 320 -1.83 -1.72 24.26
N ILE A 321 -3.14 -1.83 24.17
CA ILE A 321 -4.03 -2.07 25.31
C ILE A 321 -3.57 -3.36 26.02
N LYS A 322 -3.42 -3.31 27.35
CA LYS A 322 -3.14 -4.49 28.18
C LYS A 322 -4.37 -5.35 28.37
#